data_AF-A0A7S1ASP0-F1
#
_entry.id   AF-A0A7S1ASP0-F1
#
_cell.length_a   1.000
_cell.length_b   1.000
_cell.length_c   1.000
_cell.angle_alpha   90.00
_cell.angle_beta   90.00
_cell.angle_gamma   90.00
#
_symmetry.space_group_name_H-M   'P 1'
#
loop_
_entity.id
_entity.type
_entity.pdbx_description
1 polymer ?
#
loop_
_entity_poly.entity_id
_entity_poly.type
_entity_poly.pdbx_seq_one_letter_code
_entity_poly.pdbx_strand_id
1 'polypeptide(L)'
;RVFAVGDCHFGAVAAAVNPPSDHCSVTSVFDIPPFPRTAFAAAELAAAAISNIVALTKHRPLKLASWPRDAGIVVVGLGPSDGIVAWKVNWERDSGEVILVGAEAAAMKECLSWPEDRQWLADPRRLTCTFHQRLPFKFRIGERKVLAAPSITSPS
;
A
#
# COMPACT_ATOMS: atom_id res chain seq x y z
N ARG A 1 5.38 -26.02 0.15
CA ARG A 1 4.69 -24.90 -0.55
C ARG A 1 5.50 -23.64 -0.30
N VAL A 2 5.64 -22.76 -1.29
CA VAL A 2 6.44 -21.52 -1.20
C VAL A 2 5.50 -20.32 -1.21
N PHE A 3 5.77 -19.33 -0.37
CA PHE A 3 5.09 -18.04 -0.36
C PHE A 3 6.12 -16.94 -0.61
N ALA A 4 5.81 -15.97 -1.47
CA ALA A 4 6.66 -14.83 -1.79
C ALA A 4 5.91 -13.53 -1.46
N VAL A 5 6.61 -12.55 -0.88
CA VAL A 5 6.04 -11.29 -0.40
C VAL A 5 7.04 -10.15 -0.63
N GLY A 6 6.55 -8.95 -0.97
CA GLY A 6 7.40 -7.78 -1.23
C GLY A 6 8.00 -7.83 -2.63
N ASP A 7 9.20 -7.29 -2.80
CA ASP A 7 9.80 -7.13 -4.14
C ASP A 7 10.12 -8.45 -4.86
N CYS A 8 10.28 -9.55 -4.13
CA CYS A 8 10.46 -10.88 -4.72
C CYS A 8 9.15 -11.51 -5.22
N HIS A 9 7.99 -10.95 -4.85
CA HIS A 9 6.70 -11.41 -5.35
C HIS A 9 6.45 -10.81 -6.74
N PHE A 10 6.70 -11.57 -7.80
CA PHE A 10 6.39 -11.15 -9.16
C PHE A 10 4.86 -11.00 -9.33
N GLY A 11 4.35 -9.79 -9.11
CA GLY A 11 2.92 -9.48 -9.28
C GLY A 11 2.43 -9.65 -10.72
N ALA A 12 3.30 -9.57 -11.72
CA ALA A 12 2.96 -9.91 -13.10
C ALA A 12 2.91 -11.44 -13.27
N VAL A 13 1.80 -12.06 -12.89
CA VAL A 13 1.46 -13.41 -13.37
C VAL A 13 1.16 -13.26 -14.86
N ALA A 14 1.84 -14.05 -15.70
CA ALA A 14 1.79 -13.94 -17.16
C ALA A 14 0.35 -13.84 -17.67
N ALA A 15 0.14 -12.93 -18.61
CA ALA A 15 -1.13 -12.72 -19.29
C ALA A 15 -1.73 -14.02 -19.83
N ALA A 16 -3.06 -14.11 -19.82
CA ALA A 16 -3.74 -15.01 -20.73
C ALA A 16 -3.19 -14.77 -22.14
N VAL A 17 -2.83 -15.85 -22.84
CA VAL A 17 -1.98 -15.91 -24.05
C VAL A 17 -2.51 -15.11 -25.27
N ASN A 18 -3.64 -14.40 -25.14
CA ASN A 18 -4.22 -13.61 -26.22
C ASN A 18 -4.57 -12.19 -25.72
N PRO A 19 -3.85 -11.14 -26.14
CA PRO A 19 -4.23 -9.76 -25.79
C PRO A 19 -5.58 -9.44 -26.45
N PRO A 20 -6.62 -9.04 -25.70
CA PRO A 20 -7.90 -8.67 -26.30
C PRO A 20 -7.81 -7.22 -26.83
N SER A 21 -7.67 -7.07 -28.14
CA SER A 21 -7.88 -5.86 -28.96
C SER A 21 -7.26 -4.52 -28.50
N ASP A 22 -7.26 -3.52 -29.38
CA ASP A 22 -6.58 -2.22 -29.26
C ASP A 22 -7.06 -1.31 -28.10
N HIS A 23 -7.88 -1.82 -27.18
CA HIS A 23 -8.51 -1.05 -26.10
C HIS A 23 -8.34 -1.64 -24.69
N CYS A 24 -7.51 -2.67 -24.51
CA CYS A 24 -7.21 -3.19 -23.17
C CYS A 24 -6.15 -2.35 -22.44
N SER A 25 -6.51 -1.78 -21.29
CA SER A 25 -5.56 -1.13 -20.37
C SER A 25 -4.46 -2.13 -19.98
N VAL A 26 -3.21 -1.68 -19.82
CA VAL A 26 -2.08 -2.54 -19.34
C VAL A 26 -2.42 -3.25 -18.01
N THR A 27 -3.39 -2.74 -17.26
CA THR A 27 -3.93 -3.35 -16.04
C THR A 27 -4.85 -4.56 -16.27
N SER A 28 -5.42 -4.75 -17.47
CA SER A 28 -6.29 -5.88 -17.81
C SER A 28 -5.53 -7.06 -18.43
N VAL A 29 -4.21 -6.92 -18.61
CA VAL A 29 -3.33 -7.95 -19.18
C VAL A 29 -2.81 -8.91 -18.11
N PHE A 30 -2.81 -8.50 -16.82
CA PHE A 30 -2.32 -9.32 -15.72
C PHE A 30 -3.48 -9.71 -14.80
N ASP A 31 -3.49 -10.95 -14.29
CA ASP A 31 -4.40 -11.34 -13.20
C ASP A 31 -4.18 -10.48 -11.94
N ILE A 32 -2.93 -10.02 -11.78
CA ILE A 32 -2.51 -9.01 -10.80
C ILE A 32 -1.69 -7.92 -11.53
N PRO A 33 -2.25 -6.78 -12.00
CA PRO A 33 -1.50 -5.59 -12.37
C PRO A 33 -0.26 -5.22 -11.51
N PRO A 34 0.73 -4.56 -12.10
CA PRO A 34 1.82 -3.97 -11.32
C PRO A 34 1.26 -2.88 -10.37
N PHE A 35 1.54 -3.04 -9.08
CA PHE A 35 1.28 -2.02 -8.04
C PHE A 35 2.61 -1.65 -7.35
N PRO A 36 2.75 -0.43 -6.81
CA PRO A 36 3.93 -0.06 -6.05
C PRO A 36 4.01 -0.92 -4.78
N ARG A 37 5.09 -1.69 -4.64
CA ARG A 37 5.33 -2.60 -3.51
C ARG A 37 5.92 -1.86 -2.33
N THR A 38 5.19 -0.88 -1.82
CA THR A 38 5.61 -0.15 -0.63
C THR A 38 5.64 -1.06 0.60
N ALA A 39 6.22 -0.59 1.69
CA ALA A 39 6.25 -1.31 2.97
C ALA A 39 4.84 -1.71 3.45
N PHE A 40 3.82 -0.89 3.19
CA PHE A 40 2.43 -1.19 3.55
C PHE A 40 1.86 -2.35 2.74
N ALA A 41 2.04 -2.29 1.43
CA ALA A 41 1.61 -3.36 0.53
C ALA A 41 2.34 -4.68 0.87
N ALA A 42 3.64 -4.61 1.16
CA ALA A 42 4.42 -5.77 1.58
C ALA A 42 3.93 -6.33 2.92
N ALA A 43 3.60 -5.49 3.90
CA ALA A 43 3.08 -5.93 5.20
C ALA A 43 1.69 -6.59 5.08
N GLU A 44 0.79 -6.06 4.25
CA GLU A 44 -0.53 -6.67 4.01
C GLU A 44 -0.40 -8.05 3.34
N LEU A 45 0.47 -8.16 2.34
CA LEU A 45 0.79 -9.44 1.70
C LEU A 45 1.46 -10.43 2.67
N ALA A 46 2.33 -9.96 3.55
CA ALA A 46 2.96 -10.77 4.59
C ALA A 46 1.91 -11.37 5.55
N ALA A 47 0.95 -10.55 5.98
CA ALA A 47 -0.14 -11.00 6.84
C ALA A 47 -1.01 -12.08 6.17
N ALA A 48 -1.29 -11.94 4.87
CA ALA A 48 -2.01 -12.94 4.09
C ALA A 48 -1.21 -14.26 3.95
N ALA A 49 0.09 -14.16 3.65
CA ALA A 49 0.98 -15.32 3.56
C ALA A 49 1.07 -16.07 4.89
N ILE A 50 1.25 -15.38 6.01
CA ILE A 50 1.27 -15.98 7.36
C ILE A 50 -0.05 -16.69 7.65
N SER A 51 -1.18 -16.04 7.36
CA SER A 51 -2.51 -16.64 7.54
C SER A 51 -2.67 -17.93 6.74
N ASN A 52 -2.15 -17.98 5.51
CA ASN A 52 -2.16 -19.17 4.68
C ASN A 52 -1.21 -20.27 5.17
N ILE A 53 -0.05 -19.94 5.72
CA ILE A 53 0.83 -20.91 6.37
C ILE A 53 0.10 -21.57 7.55
N VAL A 54 -0.59 -20.78 8.38
CA VAL A 54 -1.39 -21.30 9.49
C VAL A 54 -2.59 -22.12 9.01
N ALA A 55 -3.25 -21.72 7.91
CA ALA A 55 -4.33 -22.50 7.32
C ALA A 55 -3.85 -23.86 6.79
N LEU A 56 -2.66 -23.90 6.17
CA LEU A 56 -2.02 -25.13 5.71
C LEU A 56 -1.75 -26.11 6.86
N THR A 57 -1.18 -25.63 7.96
CA THR A 57 -0.89 -26.51 9.12
C THR A 57 -2.16 -27.05 9.78
N LYS A 58 -3.32 -26.42 9.53
CA LYS A 58 -4.62 -26.81 10.06
C LYS A 58 -5.54 -27.45 9.02
N HIS A 59 -5.04 -27.77 7.81
CA HIS A 59 -5.83 -28.30 6.69
C HIS A 59 -7.10 -27.47 6.35
N ARG A 60 -7.01 -26.15 6.46
CA ARG A 60 -8.10 -25.21 6.14
C ARG A 60 -7.96 -24.63 4.72
N PRO A 61 -9.05 -24.12 4.12
CA PRO A 61 -8.98 -23.40 2.86
C PRO A 61 -8.01 -22.23 2.93
N LEU A 62 -7.29 -21.99 1.82
CA LEU A 62 -6.36 -20.87 1.71
C LEU A 62 -7.09 -19.62 1.24
N LYS A 63 -6.66 -18.47 1.77
CA LYS A 63 -7.07 -17.17 1.29
C LYS A 63 -6.34 -16.88 -0.02
N LEU A 64 -7.08 -16.53 -1.06
CA LEU A 64 -6.50 -16.04 -2.30
C LEU A 64 -5.76 -14.73 -2.03
N ALA A 65 -4.60 -14.54 -2.66
CA ALA A 65 -3.93 -13.25 -2.63
C ALA A 65 -4.86 -12.18 -3.22
N SER A 66 -4.94 -11.03 -2.58
CA SER A 66 -5.75 -9.89 -3.02
C SER A 66 -4.89 -8.64 -3.11
N TRP A 67 -5.40 -7.67 -3.84
CA TRP A 67 -4.88 -6.31 -3.83
C TRP A 67 -4.71 -5.78 -2.42
N PRO A 68 -3.57 -5.13 -2.11
CA PRO A 68 -3.50 -4.30 -0.93
C PRO A 68 -4.53 -3.19 -1.07
N ARG A 69 -5.32 -2.96 -0.02
CA ARG A 69 -6.30 -1.86 -0.04
C ARG A 69 -5.61 -0.50 -0.04
N ASP A 70 -4.47 -0.44 0.65
CA ASP A 70 -3.60 0.72 0.69
C ASP A 70 -2.23 0.35 0.11
N ALA A 71 -1.95 0.79 -1.12
CA ALA A 71 -0.62 0.69 -1.69
C ALA A 71 0.35 1.71 -1.08
N GLY A 72 -0.15 2.69 -0.33
CA GLY A 72 0.57 3.29 0.80
C GLY A 72 0.78 4.80 0.72
N ILE A 73 1.65 5.26 1.62
CA ILE A 73 2.18 6.62 1.66
C ILE A 73 3.49 6.62 0.87
N VAL A 74 3.62 7.53 -0.09
CA VAL A 74 4.82 7.70 -0.90
C VAL A 74 5.45 9.05 -0.56
N VAL A 75 6.70 9.02 -0.11
CA VAL A 75 7.45 10.23 0.27
C VAL A 75 8.71 10.33 -0.57
N VAL A 76 8.76 11.36 -1.40
CA VAL A 76 9.88 11.61 -2.33
C VAL A 76 10.57 12.89 -1.90
N GLY A 77 11.89 12.87 -1.81
CA GLY A 77 12.68 14.09 -1.58
C GLY A 77 13.31 14.53 -2.89
N LEU A 78 13.16 15.81 -3.22
CA LEU A 78 13.71 16.46 -4.41
C LEU A 78 14.97 17.28 -4.09
N GLY A 79 15.31 17.40 -2.81
CA GLY A 79 16.51 18.04 -2.30
C GLY A 79 16.47 18.07 -0.77
N PRO A 80 17.41 18.77 -0.12
CA PRO A 80 17.42 18.92 1.34
C PRO A 80 16.18 19.62 1.90
N SER A 81 15.53 20.48 1.11
CA SER A 81 14.43 21.33 1.55
C SER A 81 13.19 21.22 0.65
N ASP A 82 13.15 20.22 -0.22
CA ASP A 82 12.05 20.03 -1.17
C ASP A 82 11.69 18.55 -1.30
N GLY A 83 10.41 18.30 -1.55
CA GLY A 83 9.85 16.96 -1.60
C GLY A 83 8.37 16.96 -1.95
N ILE A 84 7.84 15.75 -2.07
CA ILE A 84 6.42 15.47 -2.33
C ILE A 84 5.98 14.32 -1.42
N VAL A 85 4.79 14.46 -0.83
CA VAL A 85 4.11 13.36 -0.14
C VAL A 85 2.81 13.08 -0.86
N ALA A 86 2.68 11.86 -1.38
CA ALA A 86 1.43 11.33 -1.89
C ALA A 86 0.85 10.31 -0.90
N TRP A 87 -0.46 10.33 -0.75
CA TRP A 87 -1.19 9.45 0.16
C TRP A 87 -2.42 8.85 -0.52
N LYS A 88 -3.00 7.79 0.05
CA LYS A 88 -4.11 7.00 -0.51
C LYS A 88 -3.80 6.38 -1.87
N VAL A 89 -2.52 6.18 -2.16
CA VAL A 89 -2.09 5.48 -3.36
C VAL A 89 -2.57 4.04 -3.24
N ASN A 90 -3.28 3.56 -4.25
CA ASN A 90 -3.72 2.16 -4.35
C ASN A 90 -3.33 1.61 -5.73
N TRP A 91 -3.98 0.54 -6.19
CA TRP A 91 -3.71 -0.09 -7.49
C TRP A 91 -4.51 0.52 -8.65
N GLU A 92 -5.51 1.35 -8.37
CA GLU A 92 -6.33 2.04 -9.36
C GLU A 92 -5.53 3.17 -10.00
N ARG A 93 -5.76 3.39 -11.31
CA ARG A 93 -5.18 4.52 -12.03
C ARG A 93 -5.66 5.83 -11.41
N ASP A 94 -4.75 6.80 -11.33
CA ASP A 94 -5.01 8.13 -10.75
C ASP A 94 -5.47 8.05 -9.28
N SER A 95 -5.14 6.95 -8.60
CA SER A 95 -5.31 6.84 -7.16
C SER A 95 -4.24 7.63 -6.41
N GLY A 96 -4.67 8.11 -5.25
CA GLY A 96 -3.84 8.90 -4.37
C GLY A 96 -3.86 10.39 -4.66
N GLU A 97 -3.45 11.14 -3.65
CA GLU A 97 -3.46 12.59 -3.63
C GLU A 97 -2.12 13.11 -3.13
N VAL A 98 -1.60 14.14 -3.80
CA VAL A 98 -0.46 14.91 -3.29
C VAL A 98 -0.96 15.79 -2.15
N ILE A 99 -0.49 15.50 -0.94
CA ILE A 99 -0.95 16.19 0.27
C ILE A 99 0.09 17.18 0.82
N LEU A 100 1.38 16.98 0.56
CA LEU A 100 2.45 17.89 0.97
C LEU A 100 3.43 18.10 -0.19
N VAL A 101 3.97 19.30 -0.28
CA VAL A 101 5.03 19.70 -1.22
C VAL A 101 6.04 20.61 -0.51
N GLY A 102 7.23 20.76 -1.07
CA GLY A 102 8.22 21.70 -0.54
C GLY A 102 8.82 21.26 0.79
N ALA A 103 9.12 22.24 1.65
CA ALA A 103 9.77 22.01 2.94
C ALA A 103 8.95 21.12 3.88
N GLU A 104 7.60 21.18 3.82
CA GLU A 104 6.75 20.31 4.64
C GLU A 104 6.90 18.83 4.27
N ALA A 105 7.02 18.54 2.97
CA ALA A 105 7.26 17.19 2.48
C ALA A 105 8.69 16.71 2.79
N ALA A 106 9.68 17.60 2.70
CA ALA A 106 11.05 17.29 3.09
C ALA A 106 11.14 16.94 4.60
N ALA A 107 10.51 17.73 5.47
CA ALA A 107 10.46 17.45 6.90
C ALA A 107 9.71 16.15 7.22
N MET A 108 8.62 15.86 6.51
CA MET A 108 7.92 14.57 6.61
C MET A 108 8.83 13.42 6.18
N LYS A 109 9.61 13.60 5.10
CA LYS A 109 10.61 12.63 4.65
C LYS A 109 11.63 12.37 5.75
N GLU A 110 12.16 13.39 6.42
CA GLU A 110 13.13 13.18 7.52
C GLU A 110 12.52 12.42 8.70
N CYS A 111 11.25 12.68 9.03
CA CYS A 111 10.56 11.98 10.12
C CYS A 111 10.29 10.51 9.80
N LEU A 112 10.02 10.20 8.53
CA LEU A 112 9.71 8.86 8.04
C LEU A 112 10.93 8.16 7.43
N SER A 113 12.03 8.88 7.21
CA SER A 113 13.23 8.36 6.59
C SER A 113 13.85 7.39 7.56
N TRP A 114 13.91 6.17 7.06
CA TRP A 114 14.40 4.96 7.69
C TRP A 114 15.78 5.19 8.32
N PRO A 115 15.91 5.26 9.66
CA PRO A 115 17.12 4.78 10.29
C PRO A 115 17.00 3.26 10.38
N GLU A 116 18.12 2.58 10.57
CA GLU A 116 18.24 1.13 10.80
C GLU A 116 17.61 0.69 12.15
N ASP A 117 16.53 1.34 12.57
CA ASP A 117 15.88 1.17 13.85
C ASP A 117 15.06 -0.14 13.85
N ARG A 118 15.63 -1.13 14.51
CA ARG A 118 15.03 -2.46 14.70
C ARG A 118 13.64 -2.42 15.33
N GLN A 119 13.32 -1.39 16.13
CA GLN A 119 11.99 -1.26 16.72
C GLN A 119 10.94 -0.87 15.68
N TRP A 120 11.34 -0.19 14.60
CA TRP A 120 10.45 0.15 13.49
C TRP A 120 10.14 -1.05 12.62
N LEU A 121 11.12 -1.89 12.35
CA LEU A 121 10.92 -3.15 11.60
C LEU A 121 9.98 -4.12 12.33
N ALA A 122 9.90 -4.03 13.66
CA ALA A 122 9.05 -4.90 14.47
C ALA A 122 7.55 -4.54 14.41
N ASP A 123 7.18 -3.29 14.08
CA ASP A 123 5.78 -2.88 13.97
C ASP A 123 5.55 -1.83 12.88
N PRO A 124 5.17 -2.27 11.66
CA PRO A 124 4.85 -1.39 10.53
C PRO A 124 3.76 -0.35 10.83
N ARG A 125 2.89 -0.58 11.82
CA ARG A 125 1.84 0.36 12.22
C ARG A 125 2.42 1.67 12.78
N ARG A 126 3.64 1.65 13.31
CA ARG A 126 4.34 2.86 13.77
C ARG A 126 4.51 3.87 12.65
N LEU A 127 4.75 3.43 11.41
CA LEU A 127 4.88 4.33 10.27
C LEU A 127 3.58 5.07 9.96
N THR A 128 2.46 4.34 9.97
CA THR A 128 1.13 4.94 9.85
C THR A 128 0.88 5.92 11.00
N CYS A 129 1.14 5.52 12.24
CA CYS A 129 0.94 6.38 13.41
C CYS A 129 1.77 7.66 13.35
N THR A 130 3.08 7.57 13.06
CA THR A 130 3.97 8.73 12.94
C THR A 130 3.53 9.64 11.82
N PHE A 131 3.16 9.08 10.67
CA PHE A 131 2.60 9.85 9.56
C PHE A 131 1.37 10.65 10.01
N HIS A 132 0.33 10.00 10.57
CA HIS A 132 -0.88 10.69 11.02
C HIS A 132 -0.61 11.73 12.11
N GLN A 133 0.30 11.45 13.05
CA GLN A 133 0.70 12.38 14.11
C GLN A 133 1.46 13.61 13.58
N ARG A 134 2.08 13.51 12.41
CA ARG A 134 2.87 14.58 11.79
C ARG A 134 2.14 15.29 10.65
N LEU A 135 1.02 14.75 10.17
CA LEU A 135 0.17 15.42 9.18
C LEU A 135 -0.25 16.82 9.66
N PRO A 136 -0.21 17.86 8.81
CA PRO A 136 -0.81 19.15 9.14
C PRO A 136 -2.28 19.02 9.54
N PHE A 137 -2.73 19.87 10.46
CA PHE A 137 -4.08 19.81 11.05
C PHE A 137 -5.20 19.78 9.99
N LYS A 138 -5.02 20.48 8.86
CA LYS A 138 -5.96 20.51 7.72
C LYS A 138 -6.29 19.12 7.17
N PHE A 139 -5.34 18.17 7.21
CA PHE A 139 -5.54 16.80 6.74
C PHE A 139 -6.10 15.87 7.83
N ARG A 140 -5.89 16.18 9.12
CA ARG A 140 -6.43 15.38 10.24
C ARG A 140 -7.95 15.49 10.39
N ILE A 141 -8.55 16.62 9.99
CA ILE A 141 -10.00 16.82 10.08
C ILE A 141 -10.75 16.03 9.00
N GLY A 142 -10.14 15.83 7.82
CA GLY A 142 -10.74 15.07 6.72
C GLY A 142 -11.00 13.60 7.06
N GLU A 143 -10.12 12.98 7.86
CA GLU A 143 -10.26 11.57 8.28
C GLU A 143 -11.47 11.29 9.16
N ARG A 144 -11.83 12.23 10.06
CA ARG A 144 -12.98 12.05 10.96
C ARG A 144 -14.31 11.96 10.23
N LYS A 145 -14.43 12.52 9.01
CA LYS A 145 -15.64 12.40 8.19
C LYS A 145 -15.72 11.07 7.44
N VAL A 146 -14.59 10.49 7.02
CA VAL A 146 -14.56 9.24 6.25
C VAL A 146 -14.76 8.02 7.16
N LEU A 147 -14.19 8.03 8.36
CA LEU A 147 -14.40 6.96 9.36
C LEU A 147 -15.78 6.99 10.04
N ALA A 148 -16.55 8.06 9.85
CA ALA A 148 -17.93 8.20 10.34
C ALA A 148 -18.99 7.84 9.27
N ALA A 149 -18.57 7.47 8.05
CA ALA A 149 -19.50 6.97 7.05
C ALA A 149 -19.96 5.55 7.45
N PRO A 150 -21.27 5.29 7.56
CA PRO A 150 -21.76 3.96 7.89
C PRO A 150 -21.31 2.98 6.80
N SER A 151 -20.78 1.84 7.24
CA SER A 151 -20.45 0.71 6.38
C SER A 151 -21.65 0.41 5.48
N ILE A 152 -21.48 0.58 4.16
CA ILE A 152 -22.44 0.10 3.18
C ILE A 152 -22.47 -1.42 3.33
N THR A 153 -23.53 -1.93 3.96
CA THR A 153 -23.86 -3.34 3.98
C THR A 153 -24.04 -3.80 2.54
N SER A 154 -23.19 -4.70 2.07
CA SER A 154 -23.42 -5.42 0.82
C SER A 154 -24.72 -6.23 0.95
N PRO A 155 -25.64 -6.17 -0.03
CA PRO A 155 -26.80 -7.04 -0.02
C PRO A 155 -26.39 -8.49 -0.31
N SER A 156 -27.14 -9.39 0.33
CA SER A 156 -27.02 -10.85 0.36
C SER A 156 -27.02 -11.54 -0.99
#